data_AF-A0AA37H1K1-F1
#
_entry.id   AF-A0AA37H1K1-F1
#
_cell.length_a   1.000
_cell.length_b   1.000
_cell.length_c   1.000
_cell.angle_alpha   90.00
_cell.angle_beta   90.00
_cell.angle_gamma   90.00
#
_symmetry.space_group_name_H-M   'P 1'
#
loop_
_entity.id
_entity.type
_entity.pdbx_description
1 polymer ?
#
loop_
_entity_poly.entity_id
_entity_poly.type
_entity_poly.pdbx_seq_one_letter_code
_entity_poly.pdbx_strand_id
1 'polypeptide(L)'
;MLPLWMAASAEQPFLGALEEARKKSFPVLANSIPLEVILNKPRVSRRAILTPLAPAFMNYAENDLEDGQIFLGCRMKMMKQEMAELLHHITFTVVNNTTGDTRVLLNLQESL
;
A
#
# COMPACT_ATOMS: atom_id res chain seq x y z
N MET A 1 -3.57 -6.68 2.94
CA MET A 1 -3.05 -5.49 3.67
C MET A 1 -2.59 -5.92 5.04
N LEU A 2 -1.39 -5.50 5.47
CA LEU A 2 -0.83 -5.85 6.77
C LEU A 2 -0.53 -4.55 7.54
N PRO A 3 -1.02 -4.38 8.78
CA PRO A 3 -0.76 -3.18 9.56
C PRO A 3 0.71 -3.17 9.98
N LEU A 4 1.39 -2.06 9.70
CA LEU A 4 2.78 -1.83 10.09
C LEU A 4 2.84 -0.58 10.96
N TRP A 5 3.39 -0.72 12.17
CA TRP A 5 3.59 0.42 13.06
C TRP A 5 5.02 0.95 12.97
N MET A 6 5.15 2.09 12.30
CA MET A 6 6.41 2.81 12.10
C MET A 6 6.45 4.00 13.03
N ALA A 7 7.46 4.06 13.91
CA ALA A 7 7.73 5.28 14.65
C ALA A 7 8.59 6.17 13.75
N ALA A 8 8.35 7.48 13.78
CA ALA A 8 9.20 8.44 13.09
C ALA A 8 9.68 9.46 14.13
N SER A 9 10.99 9.73 14.12
CA SER A 9 11.60 10.78 14.93
C SER A 9 12.34 11.74 14.02
N ALA A 10 12.18 13.05 14.23
CA ALA A 10 12.91 14.08 13.49
C ALA A 10 14.43 14.03 13.75
N GLU A 11 14.86 13.42 14.85
CA GLU A 11 16.27 13.27 15.22
C GLU A 11 16.92 12.01 14.61
N GLN A 12 16.11 11.10 14.04
CA GLN A 12 16.60 9.85 13.47
C GLN A 12 17.22 10.09 12.08
N PRO A 13 18.47 9.63 11.84
CA PRO A 13 19.02 9.64 10.49
C PRO A 13 18.18 8.78 9.53
N PHE A 14 18.08 9.20 8.27
CA PHE A 14 17.33 8.47 7.24
C PHE A 14 17.74 6.99 7.15
N LEU A 15 19.05 6.69 7.23
CA LEU A 15 19.55 5.32 7.21
C LEU A 15 19.00 4.49 8.37
N GLY A 16 18.91 5.07 9.57
CA GLY A 16 18.31 4.42 10.72
C GLY A 16 16.81 4.14 10.55
N ALA A 17 16.09 5.05 9.88
CA ALA A 17 14.67 4.84 9.55
C ALA A 17 14.50 3.70 8.52
N LEU A 18 15.41 3.59 7.55
CA LEU A 18 15.40 2.50 6.57
C LEU A 18 15.67 1.13 7.21
N GLU A 19 16.64 1.06 8.12
CA GLU A 19 16.93 -0.16 8.88
C GLU A 19 15.75 -0.58 9.75
N GLU A 20 15.10 0.37 10.43
CA GLU A 20 13.89 0.12 11.20
C GLU A 20 12.75 -0.40 10.30
N ALA A 21 12.53 0.24 9.16
CA ALA A 21 11.51 -0.17 8.19
C ALA A 21 11.75 -1.61 7.71
N ARG A 22 12.99 -1.96 7.40
CA ARG A 22 13.37 -3.34 7.03
C ARG A 22 13.14 -4.32 8.17
N LYS A 23 13.59 -3.99 9.37
CA LYS A 23 13.47 -4.84 10.58
C LYS A 23 12.01 -5.09 10.96
N LYS A 24 11.12 -4.13 10.75
CA LYS A 24 9.69 -4.25 11.09
C LYS A 24 8.85 -4.86 9.96
N SER A 25 9.16 -4.55 8.70
CA SER A 25 8.37 -5.05 7.56
C SER A 25 8.57 -6.55 7.31
N PHE A 26 9.80 -7.06 7.40
CA PHE A 26 10.06 -8.48 7.12
C PHE A 26 9.32 -9.47 8.04
N PRO A 27 9.30 -9.29 9.38
CA PRO A 27 8.52 -10.17 10.24
C PRO A 27 7.02 -10.12 9.96
N VAL A 28 6.48 -8.94 9.62
CA VAL A 28 5.07 -8.77 9.28
C VAL A 28 4.74 -9.51 7.99
N LEU A 29 5.59 -9.43 6.96
CA LEU A 29 5.43 -10.16 5.71
C LEU A 29 5.55 -11.68 5.91
N ALA A 30 6.52 -12.12 6.72
CA ALA A 30 6.72 -13.54 7.05
C ALA A 30 5.54 -14.14 7.84
N ASN A 31 4.74 -13.32 8.52
CA ASN A 31 3.56 -13.73 9.29
C ASN A 31 2.27 -13.16 8.70
N SER A 32 2.19 -13.11 7.37
CA SER A 32 1.01 -12.59 6.67
C SER A 32 -0.23 -13.45 6.95
N ILE A 33 -1.24 -12.83 7.56
CA ILE A 33 -2.55 -13.42 7.79
C ILE A 33 -3.63 -12.45 7.31
N PRO A 34 -4.85 -12.94 7.00
CA PRO A 34 -5.93 -12.07 6.54
C PRO A 34 -6.21 -10.93 7.54
N LEU A 35 -6.43 -9.73 7.01
CA LEU A 35 -6.63 -8.53 7.82
C LEU A 35 -7.82 -8.70 8.77
N GLU A 36 -8.85 -9.41 8.35
CA GLU A 36 -10.06 -9.70 9.13
C GLU A 36 -9.71 -10.50 10.39
N VAL A 37 -8.77 -11.44 10.29
CA VAL A 37 -8.27 -12.21 11.44
C VAL A 37 -7.48 -11.30 12.38
N ILE A 38 -6.68 -10.37 11.83
CA ILE A 38 -5.98 -9.37 12.64
C ILE A 38 -6.98 -8.48 13.36
N LEU A 39 -8.00 -7.97 12.67
CA LEU A 39 -9.04 -7.08 13.19
C LEU A 39 -10.00 -7.74 14.18
N ASN A 40 -10.05 -9.08 14.22
CA ASN A 40 -10.83 -9.84 15.20
C ASN A 40 -10.09 -10.01 16.54
N LYS A 41 -8.76 -9.88 16.56
CA LYS A 41 -7.94 -10.06 17.78
C LYS A 41 -8.01 -8.88 18.77
N PRO A 42 -7.87 -7.61 18.34
CA PRO A 42 -7.99 -6.49 19.24
C PRO A 42 -9.47 -6.17 19.43
N ARG A 43 -9.89 -5.91 20.68
CA ARG A 43 -11.23 -5.39 21.01
C ARG A 43 -11.40 -3.92 20.60
N VAL A 44 -10.95 -3.57 19.39
CA VAL A 44 -11.04 -2.20 18.87
C VAL A 44 -12.43 -2.00 18.29
N SER A 45 -13.12 -0.97 18.78
CA SER A 45 -14.43 -0.58 18.30
C SER A 45 -14.34 -0.24 16.82
N ARG A 46 -15.00 -1.03 15.97
CA ARG A 46 -15.09 -0.74 14.54
C ARG A 46 -16.06 0.42 14.34
N ARG A 47 -15.56 1.58 13.90
CA ARG A 47 -16.41 2.64 13.36
C ARG A 47 -16.50 2.40 11.85
N ALA A 48 -17.69 2.51 11.28
CA ALA A 48 -17.94 2.26 9.85
C ALA A 48 -17.22 3.26 8.91
N ILE A 49 -16.60 4.30 9.47
CA ILE A 49 -16.15 5.50 8.75
C ILE A 49 -14.63 5.47 8.50
N LEU A 50 -13.86 4.69 9.27
CA LEU A 50 -12.39 4.70 9.22
C LEU A 50 -11.81 3.31 9.40
N THR A 51 -10.76 2.99 8.64
CA THR A 51 -9.97 1.79 8.87
C THR A 51 -9.29 1.88 10.25
N PRO A 52 -9.62 1.00 11.21
CA PRO A 52 -9.35 1.24 12.63
C PRO A 52 -7.87 1.07 13.05
N LEU A 53 -7.00 0.57 12.17
CA LEU A 53 -5.60 0.26 12.50
C LEU A 53 -4.56 1.13 11.76
N ALA A 54 -4.92 1.71 10.62
CA ALA A 54 -3.96 2.46 9.80
C ALA A 54 -4.68 3.58 9.04
N PRO A 55 -4.34 4.86 9.28
CA PRO A 55 -4.91 5.98 8.53
C PRO A 55 -4.34 6.11 7.12
N ALA A 56 -3.20 5.46 6.84
CA ALA A 56 -2.52 5.47 5.56
C ALA A 56 -2.33 4.04 5.02
N PHE A 57 -2.52 3.89 3.71
CA PHE A 57 -2.26 2.65 2.99
C PHE A 57 -1.14 2.85 1.98
N MET A 58 -0.14 1.96 2.02
CA MET A 58 0.95 1.94 1.05
C MET A 58 0.91 0.64 0.26
N ASN A 59 1.04 0.76 -1.05
CA ASN A 59 1.21 -0.38 -1.96
C ASN A 59 2.44 -0.17 -2.84
N TYR A 60 3.11 -1.28 -3.16
CA TYR A 60 4.20 -1.32 -4.11
C TYR A 60 3.88 -2.39 -5.14
N ALA A 61 3.79 -2.01 -6.40
CA ALA A 61 3.52 -2.92 -7.51
C ALA A 61 4.72 -2.91 -8.46
N GLU A 62 5.12 -4.12 -8.87
CA GLU A 62 6.11 -4.32 -9.92
C GLU A 62 5.40 -4.45 -11.26
N ASN A 63 5.95 -3.74 -12.26
CA ASN A 63 5.45 -3.64 -13.62
C ASN A 63 4.15 -2.87 -13.76
N ASP A 64 4.11 -2.13 -14.85
CA ASP A 64 2.94 -1.40 -15.25
C ASP A 64 1.98 -2.31 -16.04
N LEU A 65 0.68 -2.24 -15.74
CA LEU A 65 -0.33 -2.88 -16.60
C LEU A 65 -0.45 -2.17 -17.95
N GLU A 66 0.17 -0.99 -18.10
CA GLU A 66 0.23 -0.26 -19.37
C GLU A 66 1.10 -0.94 -20.43
N ASP A 67 2.10 -1.73 -20.02
CA ASP A 67 2.90 -2.52 -20.95
C ASP A 67 2.07 -3.74 -21.36
N GLY A 68 1.26 -3.51 -22.39
CA GLY A 68 0.21 -4.38 -22.90
C GLY A 68 0.48 -5.87 -22.79
N GLN A 69 -0.41 -6.58 -22.08
CA GLN A 69 -0.46 -8.03 -22.16
C GLN A 69 -0.86 -8.47 -23.58
N ILE A 70 -0.28 -9.58 -24.02
CA ILE A 70 -0.74 -10.27 -25.23
C ILE A 70 -1.97 -11.08 -24.86
N PHE A 71 -3.12 -10.74 -25.45
CA PHE A 71 -4.34 -11.52 -25.32
C PHE A 71 -4.80 -11.94 -26.71
N LEU A 72 -4.93 -13.25 -26.94
CA LEU A 72 -5.31 -13.83 -28.23
C LEU A 72 -4.45 -13.34 -29.42
N GLY A 73 -3.15 -13.07 -29.18
CA GLY A 73 -2.23 -12.58 -30.20
C GLY A 73 -2.32 -11.07 -30.48
N CYS A 74 -3.19 -10.34 -29.79
CA CYS A 74 -3.27 -8.89 -29.86
C CYS A 74 -2.52 -8.25 -28.69
N ARG A 75 -1.73 -7.19 -28.97
CA ARG A 75 -1.15 -6.35 -27.92
C ARG A 75 -2.25 -5.46 -27.35
N MET A 76 -2.64 -5.72 -26.11
CA MET A 76 -3.65 -4.93 -25.42
C MET A 76 -3.08 -3.57 -25.01
N LYS A 77 -3.93 -2.54 -24.94
CA LYS A 77 -3.59 -1.26 -24.35
C LYS A 77 -4.52 -1.01 -23.18
N MET A 78 -3.97 -0.70 -22.01
CA MET A 78 -4.79 -0.29 -20.87
C MET A 78 -5.50 1.02 -21.21
N MET A 79 -6.84 1.01 -21.16
CA MET A 79 -7.64 2.18 -21.48
C MET A 79 -7.90 3.06 -20.25
N LYS A 80 -8.16 2.42 -19.11
CA LYS A 80 -8.48 3.10 -17.86
C LYS A 80 -8.11 2.19 -16.70
N GLN A 81 -7.40 2.73 -15.74
CA GLN A 81 -7.11 2.08 -14.47
C GLN A 81 -7.69 2.96 -13.37
N GLU A 82 -8.76 2.48 -12.73
CA GLU A 82 -9.29 3.10 -11.53
C GLU A 82 -8.86 2.29 -10.33
N MET A 83 -8.28 2.96 -9.34
CA MET A 83 -8.01 2.34 -8.06
C MET A 83 -9.32 2.23 -7.28
N ALA A 84 -9.49 1.14 -6.54
CA ALA A 84 -10.59 1.01 -5.61
C ALA A 84 -10.52 2.14 -4.57
N GLU A 85 -11.66 2.77 -4.28
CA GLU A 85 -11.77 3.70 -3.16
C GLU A 85 -11.58 2.93 -1.86
N LEU A 86 -10.54 3.29 -1.10
CA LEU A 86 -10.24 2.68 0.19
C LEU A 86 -10.62 3.67 1.31
N LEU A 87 -11.11 3.13 2.44
CA LEU A 87 -11.45 3.90 3.64
C LEU A 87 -10.22 4.37 4.44
N HIS A 88 -9.17 4.81 3.73
CA HIS A 88 -7.94 5.37 4.30
C HIS A 88 -7.86 6.84 3.90
N HIS A 89 -7.42 7.70 4.81
CA HIS A 89 -7.25 9.11 4.52
C HIS A 89 -6.24 9.35 3.40
N ILE A 90 -5.20 8.51 3.35
CA ILE A 90 -4.12 8.60 2.37
C ILE A 90 -3.88 7.21 1.80
N THR A 91 -3.88 7.11 0.47
CA THR A 91 -3.39 5.92 -0.24
C THR A 91 -2.22 6.32 -1.12
N PHE A 92 -1.14 5.55 -1.04
CA PHE A 92 0.12 5.78 -1.73
C PHE A 92 0.51 4.51 -2.45
N THR A 93 0.51 4.53 -3.78
CA THR A 93 0.91 3.37 -4.59
C THR A 93 2.11 3.73 -5.45
N VAL A 94 3.20 3.00 -5.27
CA VAL A 94 4.38 3.09 -6.14
C VAL A 94 4.29 1.97 -7.17
N VAL A 95 4.28 2.35 -8.44
CA VAL A 95 4.37 1.42 -9.57
C VAL A 95 5.77 1.56 -10.14
N ASN A 96 6.59 0.55 -9.92
CA ASN A 96 7.94 0.52 -10.47
C ASN A 96 7.94 -0.22 -11.80
N ASN A 97 8.14 0.52 -12.89
CA ASN A 97 8.33 -0.08 -14.20
C ASN A 97 9.81 -0.42 -14.39
N THR A 98 10.13 -1.70 -14.62
CA THR A 98 11.53 -2.16 -14.78
C THR A 98 12.19 -1.65 -16.05
N THR A 99 11.41 -1.17 -17.02
CA THR A 99 11.88 -0.67 -18.33
C THR A 99 11.63 0.82 -18.54
N GLY A 100 11.02 1.52 -17.57
CA GLY A 100 10.56 2.90 -17.72
C GLY A 100 10.53 3.69 -16.42
N ASP A 101 9.75 4.77 -16.40
CA ASP A 101 9.66 5.66 -15.24
C ASP A 101 8.87 5.03 -14.09
N THR A 102 9.32 5.28 -12.85
CA THR A 102 8.54 4.96 -11.65
C THR A 102 7.37 5.93 -11.52
N ARG A 103 6.15 5.39 -11.35
CA ARG A 103 4.94 6.19 -11.15
C ARG A 103 4.51 6.13 -9.70
N VAL A 104 4.10 7.28 -9.17
CA VAL A 104 3.60 7.41 -7.80
C VAL A 104 2.17 7.93 -7.87
N LEU A 105 1.23 7.12 -7.40
CA LEU A 105 -0.19 7.42 -7.33
C LEU A 105 -0.54 7.78 -5.89
N LEU A 106 -1.12 8.96 -5.71
CA LEU A 106 -1.45 9.51 -4.40
C LEU A 106 -2.93 9.88 -4.41
N ASN A 107 -3.75 9.15 -3.65
CA ASN A 107 -5.15 9.53 -3.44
C ASN A 107 -5.33 10.00 -2.01
N LEU A 108 -5.92 11.18 -1.88
CA LEU A 108 -6.28 11.83 -0.63
C LEU A 108 -7.79 11.85 -0.53
N GLN A 109 -8.33 11.43 0.60
CA GLN A 109 -9.76 11.57 0.85
C GLN A 109 -10.03 13.03 1.27
N GLU A 110 -10.66 13.82 0.40
CA GLU A 110 -10.85 15.27 0.59
C GLU A 110 -11.89 15.62 1.69
N SER A 111 -12.79 14.71 2.04
CA SER A 111 -13.82 14.90 3.07
C SER A 111 -14.38 13.58 3.57
N LEU A 112 -14.81 13.56 4.84
CA LEU A 112 -15.71 12.54 5.40
C LEU A 112 -17.17 12.85 5.05
#